data_AF-A0A926UBY0-F1
#
_entry.id   AF-A0A926UBY0-F1
#
_cell.length_a   1.000
_cell.length_b   1.000
_cell.length_c   1.000
_cell.angle_alpha   90.00
_cell.angle_beta   90.00
_cell.angle_gamma   90.00
#
_symmetry.space_group_name_H-M   'P 1'
#
loop_
_entity.id
_entity.type
_entity.pdbx_description
1 polymer ?
#
loop_
_entity_poly.entity_id
_entity_poly.type
_entity_poly.pdbx_seq_one_letter_code
_entity_poly.pdbx_strand_id
1 'polypeptide(L)'
;MPENAKNQLLQLLKNLGCVEDCADFQLISKSPGPHRSTVTVKFPDGRTVQGTGEAPRRTDADIAATQVALNKLRDDYKDLVIDWGEIYVQAQAGDALIKLGVYLSAEIKSVGDKSKRLQTLESDLHLAKVFDQWKAQGDKDLAVWGTNLGEKRKATLVEALLWKRFGKQVITTDAPVQLQSLLRTLLQNEG
;
A
#
# COMPACT_ATOMS: atom_id res chain seq x y z
N MET A 1 -20.99 -13.18 1.88
CA MET A 1 -20.38 -14.48 1.55
C MET A 1 -19.18 -14.65 2.48
N PRO A 2 -18.95 -15.82 3.10
CA PRO A 2 -17.70 -16.04 3.83
C PRO A 2 -16.54 -15.87 2.84
N GLU A 3 -15.58 -15.03 3.21
CA GLU A 3 -14.46 -14.64 2.35
C GLU A 3 -13.51 -15.84 2.19
N ASN A 4 -13.68 -16.60 1.10
CA ASN A 4 -12.83 -17.75 0.83
C ASN A 4 -11.39 -17.30 0.49
N ALA A 5 -10.42 -18.21 0.63
CA ALA A 5 -9.01 -17.92 0.40
C ALA A 5 -8.72 -17.28 -0.97
N LYS A 6 -9.46 -17.67 -2.01
CA LYS A 6 -9.33 -17.11 -3.37
C LYS A 6 -9.69 -15.62 -3.40
N ASN A 7 -10.80 -15.24 -2.77
CA ASN A 7 -11.20 -13.83 -2.67
C ASN A 7 -10.19 -13.01 -1.86
N GLN A 8 -9.68 -13.56 -0.75
CA GLN A 8 -8.65 -12.90 0.06
C GLN A 8 -7.36 -12.66 -0.75
N LEU A 9 -6.89 -13.67 -1.51
CA LEU A 9 -5.71 -13.52 -2.37
C LEU A 9 -5.94 -12.47 -3.47
N LEU A 10 -7.08 -12.51 -4.16
CA LEU A 10 -7.40 -11.53 -5.20
C LEU A 10 -7.46 -10.10 -4.64
N GLN A 11 -8.02 -9.93 -3.45
CA GLN A 11 -8.08 -8.64 -2.78
C GLN A 11 -6.68 -8.15 -2.39
N LEU A 12 -5.81 -9.03 -1.90
CA LEU A 12 -4.40 -8.72 -1.61
C LEU A 12 -3.65 -8.27 -2.88
N LEU A 13 -3.79 -9.00 -3.99
CA LEU A 13 -3.13 -8.67 -5.25
C LEU A 13 -3.65 -7.35 -5.83
N LYS A 14 -4.97 -7.12 -5.78
CA LYS A 14 -5.57 -5.83 -6.14
C LYS A 14 -5.05 -4.69 -5.26
N ASN A 15 -4.85 -4.94 -3.97
CA ASN A 15 -4.27 -3.99 -3.03
C ASN A 15 -2.81 -3.66 -3.37
N LEU A 16 -2.08 -4.58 -3.96
CA LEU A 16 -0.75 -4.35 -4.50
C LEU A 16 -0.78 -3.76 -5.92
N GLY A 17 -1.94 -3.52 -6.56
CA GLY A 17 -1.99 -3.07 -7.95
C GLY A 17 -1.60 -4.15 -8.96
N CYS A 18 -1.75 -5.41 -8.57
CA CYS A 18 -1.50 -6.60 -9.36
C CYS A 18 -2.86 -7.19 -9.77
N VAL A 19 -3.37 -6.80 -10.93
CA VAL A 19 -4.77 -7.06 -11.33
C VAL A 19 -4.94 -8.23 -12.30
N GLU A 20 -3.91 -8.54 -13.10
CA GLU A 20 -3.95 -9.61 -14.12
C GLU A 20 -2.60 -10.37 -14.10
N ASP A 21 -2.64 -11.68 -14.33
CA ASP A 21 -1.48 -12.60 -14.40
C ASP A 21 -0.61 -12.78 -13.15
N CYS A 22 -0.96 -12.14 -12.04
CA CYS A 22 -0.23 -12.25 -10.79
C CYS A 22 -0.49 -13.56 -10.03
N ALA A 23 -1.52 -14.31 -10.40
CA ALA A 23 -1.83 -15.63 -9.85
C ALA A 23 -2.23 -16.60 -10.96
N ASP A 24 -1.43 -17.63 -11.16
CA ASP A 24 -1.68 -18.71 -12.11
C ASP A 24 -2.13 -19.98 -11.38
N PHE A 25 -3.19 -20.63 -11.87
CA PHE A 25 -3.76 -21.85 -11.30
C PHE A 25 -3.55 -23.02 -12.25
N GLN A 26 -2.74 -23.98 -11.84
CA GLN A 26 -2.42 -25.18 -12.59
C GLN A 26 -3.07 -26.41 -11.94
N LEU A 27 -4.03 -27.01 -12.65
CA LEU A 27 -4.65 -28.27 -12.23
C LEU A 27 -3.78 -29.45 -12.66
N ILE A 28 -3.35 -30.26 -11.70
CA ILE A 28 -2.39 -31.34 -11.94
C ILE A 28 -3.07 -32.72 -12.08
N SER A 29 -4.31 -32.93 -11.61
CA SER A 29 -4.96 -34.26 -11.72
C SER A 29 -6.16 -34.36 -12.69
N LYS A 30 -6.10 -35.44 -13.49
CA LYS A 30 -7.19 -36.07 -14.25
C LYS A 30 -7.53 -37.42 -13.59
N SER A 31 -8.80 -37.80 -13.73
CA SER A 31 -9.53 -38.94 -13.13
C SER A 31 -8.81 -40.32 -13.10
N PRO A 32 -9.11 -41.23 -12.14
CA PRO A 32 -10.03 -41.08 -11.00
C PRO A 32 -9.27 -40.91 -9.67
N GLY A 33 -9.36 -39.72 -9.07
CA GLY A 33 -8.73 -39.37 -7.79
C GLY A 33 -9.10 -37.94 -7.36
N PRO A 34 -8.71 -37.48 -6.15
CA PRO A 34 -8.95 -36.09 -5.74
C PRO A 34 -8.30 -35.11 -6.72
N HIS A 35 -8.96 -33.97 -6.91
CA HIS A 35 -8.38 -32.87 -7.69
C HIS A 35 -7.20 -32.27 -6.92
N ARG A 36 -6.04 -32.20 -7.57
CA ARG A 36 -4.86 -31.49 -7.06
C ARG A 36 -4.63 -30.23 -7.87
N SER A 37 -4.64 -29.08 -7.20
CA SER A 37 -4.37 -27.77 -7.81
C SER A 37 -3.12 -27.15 -7.20
N THR A 38 -2.36 -26.43 -8.02
CA THR A 38 -1.25 -25.58 -7.57
C THR A 38 -1.51 -24.16 -8.01
N VAL A 39 -1.43 -23.21 -7.07
CA VAL A 39 -1.42 -21.78 -7.37
C VAL A 39 0.01 -21.26 -7.31
N THR A 40 0.41 -20.49 -8.32
CA THR A 40 1.67 -19.74 -8.35
C THR A 40 1.35 -18.26 -8.38
N VAL A 41 1.73 -17.55 -7.33
CA VAL A 41 1.55 -16.10 -7.18
C VAL A 41 2.88 -15.41 -7.48
N LYS A 42 2.91 -14.49 -8.44
CA LYS A 42 4.10 -13.69 -8.81
C LYS A 42 3.86 -12.23 -8.44
N PHE A 43 4.81 -11.65 -7.72
CA PHE A 43 4.74 -10.26 -7.25
C PHE A 43 5.52 -9.31 -8.16
N PRO A 44 5.17 -8.00 -8.16
CA PRO A 44 5.84 -6.99 -8.99
C PRO A 44 7.36 -6.86 -8.78
N ASP A 45 7.85 -7.25 -7.60
CA ASP A 45 9.28 -7.25 -7.26
C ASP A 45 10.01 -8.55 -7.66
N GLY A 46 9.31 -9.47 -8.34
CA GLY A 46 9.85 -10.74 -8.82
C GLY A 46 9.74 -11.90 -7.83
N ARG A 47 9.31 -11.67 -6.58
CA ARG A 47 9.07 -12.77 -5.63
C ARG A 47 7.94 -13.66 -6.12
N THR A 48 8.02 -14.96 -5.79
CA THR A 48 7.01 -15.95 -6.16
C THR A 48 6.62 -16.78 -4.94
N VAL A 49 5.32 -17.01 -4.76
CA VAL A 49 4.78 -17.89 -3.72
C VAL A 49 3.92 -18.97 -4.34
N GLN A 50 4.11 -20.21 -3.92
CA GLN A 50 3.36 -21.35 -4.41
C GLN A 50 2.61 -22.08 -3.30
N GLY A 51 1.40 -22.51 -3.60
CA GLY A 51 0.60 -23.38 -2.74
C GLY A 51 0.00 -24.52 -3.53
N THR A 52 0.00 -25.72 -2.96
CA THR A 52 -0.62 -26.91 -3.55
C THR A 52 -1.68 -27.44 -2.60
N GLY A 53 -2.85 -27.75 -3.13
CA GLY A 53 -3.99 -28.23 -2.36
C GLY A 53 -4.74 -29.34 -3.09
N GLU A 54 -5.43 -30.16 -2.31
CA GLU A 54 -6.21 -31.29 -2.81
C GLU A 54 -7.62 -31.26 -2.27
N ALA A 55 -8.59 -31.57 -3.12
CA ALA A 55 -9.99 -31.72 -2.70
C ALA A 55 -10.79 -32.57 -3.69
N PRO A 56 -11.99 -33.06 -3.30
CA PRO A 56 -12.87 -33.82 -4.18
C PRO A 56 -13.40 -33.05 -5.39
N ARG A 57 -13.46 -31.71 -5.33
CA ARG A 57 -13.87 -30.84 -6.44
C ARG A 57 -12.72 -29.92 -6.83
N ARG A 58 -12.60 -29.61 -8.12
CA ARG A 58 -11.59 -28.68 -8.65
C ARG A 58 -11.60 -27.34 -7.92
N THR A 59 -12.76 -26.74 -7.72
CA THR A 59 -12.91 -25.43 -7.05
C THR A 59 -12.38 -25.46 -5.62
N ASP A 60 -12.59 -26.58 -4.92
CA ASP A 60 -12.18 -26.73 -3.53
C ASP A 60 -10.66 -26.96 -3.46
N ALA A 61 -10.08 -27.62 -4.46
CA ALA A 61 -8.64 -27.79 -4.58
C ALA A 61 -7.94 -26.45 -4.85
N ASP A 62 -8.52 -25.58 -5.69
CA ASP A 62 -8.02 -24.21 -5.91
C ASP A 62 -8.07 -23.39 -4.62
N ILE A 63 -9.15 -23.50 -3.83
CA ILE A 63 -9.27 -22.80 -2.54
C ILE A 63 -8.22 -23.33 -1.56
N ALA A 64 -8.03 -24.65 -1.47
CA ALA A 64 -7.02 -25.27 -0.61
C ALA A 64 -5.60 -24.84 -1.00
N ALA A 65 -5.27 -24.85 -2.30
CA ALA A 65 -3.99 -24.39 -2.82
C ALA A 65 -3.76 -22.91 -2.46
N THR A 66 -4.80 -22.09 -2.60
CA THR A 66 -4.75 -20.67 -2.22
C THR A 66 -4.54 -20.47 -0.73
N GLN A 67 -5.18 -21.28 0.12
CA GLN A 67 -5.00 -21.18 1.57
C GLN A 67 -3.55 -21.48 1.96
N VAL A 68 -2.92 -22.48 1.33
CA VAL A 68 -1.50 -22.79 1.55
C VAL A 68 -0.61 -21.62 1.13
N ALA A 69 -0.87 -21.00 -0.03
CA ALA A 69 -0.12 -19.82 -0.48
C ALA A 69 -0.31 -18.61 0.46
N LEU A 70 -1.52 -18.36 0.94
CA LEU A 70 -1.80 -17.27 1.90
C LEU A 70 -1.12 -17.49 3.24
N ASN A 71 -1.07 -18.72 3.75
CA ASN A 71 -0.35 -19.02 4.99
C ASN A 71 1.14 -18.70 4.82
N LYS A 72 1.77 -19.16 3.73
CA LYS A 72 3.17 -18.81 3.41
C LYS A 72 3.38 -17.31 3.31
N LEU A 73 2.47 -16.57 2.68
CA LEU A 73 2.55 -15.11 2.61
C LEU A 73 2.56 -14.46 4.00
N ARG A 74 1.69 -14.92 4.90
CA ARG A 74 1.60 -14.39 6.26
C ARG A 74 2.83 -14.72 7.11
N ASP A 75 3.39 -15.91 6.92
CA ASP A 75 4.50 -16.41 7.74
C ASP A 75 5.84 -15.86 7.24
N ASP A 76 6.07 -15.90 5.92
CA ASP A 76 7.38 -15.67 5.31
C ASP A 76 7.51 -14.29 4.63
N TYR A 77 6.40 -13.65 4.26
CA TYR A 77 6.38 -12.42 3.45
C TYR A 77 5.49 -11.32 4.06
N LYS A 78 5.74 -10.98 5.32
CA LYS A 78 4.93 -10.01 6.08
C LYS A 78 4.81 -8.64 5.40
N ASP A 79 5.83 -8.23 4.66
CA ASP A 79 5.85 -6.97 3.92
C ASP A 79 4.90 -6.95 2.70
N LEU A 80 4.43 -8.12 2.24
CA LEU A 80 3.39 -8.25 1.21
C LEU A 80 1.97 -8.25 1.79
N VAL A 81 1.83 -8.32 3.12
CA VAL A 81 0.54 -8.21 3.80
C VAL A 81 0.27 -6.73 4.11
N ILE A 82 -0.31 -6.05 3.13
CA ILE A 82 -0.54 -4.60 3.18
C ILE A 82 -1.68 -4.22 4.11
N ASP A 83 -1.38 -3.42 5.13
CA ASP A 83 -2.37 -2.69 5.93
C ASP A 83 -2.57 -1.28 5.37
N TRP A 84 -3.65 -1.11 4.60
CA TRP A 84 -4.00 0.21 4.07
C TRP A 84 -4.39 1.21 5.18
N GLY A 85 -4.92 0.75 6.32
CA GLY A 85 -5.26 1.61 7.44
C GLY A 85 -4.01 2.29 8.02
N GLU A 86 -2.94 1.53 8.22
CA GLU A 86 -1.65 2.08 8.65
C GLU A 86 -1.07 3.06 7.61
N ILE A 87 -1.10 2.68 6.32
CA ILE A 87 -0.64 3.54 5.23
C ILE A 87 -1.42 4.85 5.19
N TYR A 88 -2.74 4.83 5.39
CA TYR A 88 -3.56 6.04 5.42
C TYR A 88 -3.15 6.97 6.55
N VAL A 89 -2.88 6.44 7.76
CA VAL A 89 -2.41 7.26 8.89
C VAL A 89 -1.08 7.93 8.55
N GLN A 90 -0.13 7.18 7.97
CA GLN A 90 1.16 7.74 7.52
C GLN A 90 0.98 8.76 6.40
N ALA A 91 0.05 8.53 5.48
CA ALA A 91 -0.26 9.46 4.40
C ALA A 91 -0.81 10.79 4.92
N GLN A 92 -1.69 10.79 5.91
CA GLN A 92 -2.18 12.03 6.53
C GLN A 92 -1.03 12.84 7.17
N ALA A 93 -0.07 12.16 7.80
CA ALA A 93 1.12 12.82 8.33
C ALA A 93 2.04 13.35 7.21
N GLY A 94 2.13 12.65 6.08
CA GLY A 94 2.85 13.07 4.88
C GLY A 94 2.23 14.29 4.21
N ASP A 95 0.92 14.31 4.07
CA ASP A 95 0.13 15.45 3.59
C ASP A 95 0.38 16.70 4.46
N ALA A 96 0.28 16.56 5.79
CA ALA A 96 0.61 17.65 6.71
C ALA A 96 2.06 18.14 6.54
N LEU A 97 2.99 17.24 6.23
CA LEU A 97 4.39 17.59 5.98
C LEU A 97 4.57 18.37 4.67
N ILE A 98 3.82 18.03 3.61
CA ILE A 98 3.79 18.81 2.36
C ILE A 98 3.32 20.23 2.64
N LYS A 99 2.20 20.40 3.37
CA LYS A 99 1.69 21.71 3.79
C LYS A 99 2.73 22.52 4.52
N LEU A 100 3.36 21.91 5.54
CA LEU A 100 4.38 22.57 6.34
C LEU A 100 5.57 23.00 5.47
N GLY A 101 6.04 22.14 4.56
CA GLY A 101 7.13 22.44 3.64
C GLY A 101 6.83 23.63 2.72
N VAL A 102 5.62 23.72 2.17
CA VAL A 102 5.21 24.85 1.34
C VAL A 102 5.08 26.13 2.16
N TYR A 103 4.44 26.07 3.33
CA TYR A 103 4.21 27.25 4.15
C TYR A 103 5.46 27.80 4.83
N LEU A 104 6.44 26.95 5.14
CA LEU A 104 7.72 27.37 5.71
C LEU A 104 8.81 27.64 4.66
N SER A 105 8.57 27.36 3.38
CA SER A 105 9.53 27.67 2.32
C SER A 105 9.82 29.18 2.25
N ALA A 106 11.11 29.51 2.23
CA ALA A 106 11.63 30.87 2.06
C ALA A 106 11.59 31.35 0.60
N GLU A 107 11.43 30.42 -0.36
CA GLU A 107 11.45 30.73 -1.80
C GLU A 107 10.18 31.45 -2.26
N ILE A 108 9.06 31.24 -1.58
CA ILE A 108 7.77 31.83 -1.92
C ILE A 108 7.42 32.84 -0.83
N LYS A 109 7.23 34.11 -1.20
CA LYS A 109 7.01 35.19 -0.23
C LYS A 109 5.54 35.44 0.09
N SER A 110 4.64 35.25 -0.88
CA SER A 110 3.22 35.55 -0.71
C SER A 110 2.42 34.32 -0.29
N VAL A 111 1.41 34.53 0.57
CA VAL A 111 0.47 33.47 0.98
C VAL A 111 -0.31 32.94 -0.22
N GLY A 112 -0.70 33.81 -1.16
CA GLY A 112 -1.42 33.42 -2.37
C GLY A 112 -0.63 32.47 -3.26
N ASP A 113 0.67 32.72 -3.44
CA ASP A 113 1.54 31.85 -4.24
C ASP A 113 1.82 30.53 -3.53
N LYS A 114 1.95 30.55 -2.18
CA LYS A 114 2.05 29.33 -1.38
C LYS A 114 0.82 28.44 -1.55
N SER A 115 -0.38 29.01 -1.44
CA SER A 115 -1.63 28.25 -1.64
C SER A 115 -1.75 27.68 -3.07
N LYS A 116 -1.39 28.44 -4.11
CA LYS A 116 -1.39 27.92 -5.49
C LYS A 116 -0.38 26.78 -5.68
N ARG A 117 0.81 26.92 -5.10
CA ARG A 117 1.82 25.86 -5.12
C ARG A 117 1.33 24.61 -4.42
N LEU A 118 0.70 24.77 -3.26
CA LEU A 118 0.15 23.66 -2.48
C LEU A 118 -0.91 22.88 -3.27
N GLN A 119 -1.87 23.58 -3.89
CA GLN A 119 -2.90 22.96 -4.74
C GLN A 119 -2.32 22.11 -5.87
N THR A 120 -1.15 22.50 -6.39
CA THR A 120 -0.46 21.73 -7.44
C THR A 120 0.21 20.48 -6.84
N LEU A 121 0.93 20.64 -5.73
CA LEU A 121 1.74 19.58 -5.13
C LEU A 121 0.91 18.49 -4.44
N GLU A 122 -0.24 18.84 -3.87
CA GLU A 122 -1.10 17.91 -3.13
C GLU A 122 -2.15 17.22 -4.00
N SER A 123 -2.23 17.56 -5.29
CA SER A 123 -3.21 16.92 -6.16
C SER A 123 -2.90 15.42 -6.33
N ASP A 124 -3.94 14.58 -6.21
CA ASP A 124 -3.85 13.13 -6.44
C ASP A 124 -3.12 12.81 -7.77
N LEU A 125 -3.46 13.56 -8.83
CA LEU A 125 -2.83 13.45 -10.14
C LEU A 125 -1.33 13.74 -10.12
N HIS A 126 -0.88 14.78 -9.40
CA HIS A 126 0.55 15.09 -9.29
C HIS A 126 1.29 14.01 -8.51
N LEU A 127 0.76 13.60 -7.35
CA LEU A 127 1.40 12.59 -6.51
C LEU A 127 1.42 11.22 -7.19
N ALA A 128 0.39 10.86 -7.96
CA ALA A 128 0.41 9.65 -8.78
C ALA A 128 1.51 9.68 -9.86
N LYS A 129 1.80 10.85 -10.46
CA LYS A 129 2.95 10.99 -11.37
C LYS A 129 4.28 10.84 -10.64
N VAL A 130 4.39 11.37 -9.42
CA VAL A 130 5.58 11.19 -8.58
C VAL A 130 5.80 9.71 -8.26
N PHE A 131 4.74 8.97 -7.92
CA PHE A 131 4.78 7.52 -7.73
C PHE A 131 5.36 6.82 -8.96
N ASP A 132 4.81 7.11 -10.15
CA ASP A 132 5.23 6.45 -11.38
C ASP A 132 6.69 6.76 -11.72
N GLN A 133 7.13 8.01 -11.47
CA GLN A 133 8.52 8.42 -11.65
C GLN A 133 9.47 7.69 -10.69
N TRP A 134 9.17 7.67 -9.39
CA TRP A 134 9.99 6.97 -8.40
C TRP A 134 10.06 5.47 -8.70
N LYS A 135 8.94 4.86 -9.09
CA LYS A 135 8.91 3.45 -9.46
C LYS A 135 9.75 3.16 -10.69
N ALA A 136 9.66 3.99 -11.73
CA ALA A 136 10.49 3.88 -12.93
C ALA A 136 11.99 4.05 -12.64
N GLN A 137 12.34 4.81 -11.59
CA GLN A 137 13.72 4.99 -11.11
C GLN A 137 14.21 3.85 -10.20
N GLY A 138 13.39 2.82 -9.96
CA GLY A 138 13.77 1.67 -9.14
C GLY A 138 13.75 1.96 -7.63
N ASP A 139 12.88 2.86 -7.19
CA ASP A 139 12.67 3.13 -5.76
C ASP A 139 12.32 1.84 -5.01
N LYS A 140 13.15 1.50 -4.01
CA LYS A 140 13.06 0.24 -3.26
C LYS A 140 11.78 0.13 -2.43
N ASP A 141 11.26 1.25 -1.89
CA ASP A 141 10.02 1.22 -1.13
C ASP A 141 8.80 0.99 -2.06
N LEU A 142 8.96 1.21 -3.37
CA LEU A 142 7.93 1.01 -4.38
C LEU A 142 8.04 -0.32 -5.14
N ALA A 143 9.05 -1.14 -4.84
CA ALA A 143 9.33 -2.38 -5.57
C ALA A 143 8.14 -3.36 -5.53
N VAL A 144 7.53 -3.53 -4.36
CA VAL A 144 6.44 -4.50 -4.12
C VAL A 144 5.10 -4.12 -4.77
N TRP A 145 4.94 -2.86 -5.15
CA TRP A 145 3.70 -2.33 -5.70
C TRP A 145 3.66 -2.51 -7.22
N GLY A 146 2.48 -2.76 -7.77
CA GLY A 146 2.24 -2.83 -9.22
C GLY A 146 1.99 -1.44 -9.81
N THR A 147 2.12 -1.34 -11.13
CA THR A 147 1.87 -0.09 -11.87
C THR A 147 0.38 0.23 -12.01
N ASN A 148 -0.49 -0.75 -11.83
CA ASN A 148 -1.94 -0.65 -12.06
C ASN A 148 -2.73 -0.22 -10.81
N LEU A 149 -2.06 0.40 -9.83
CA LEU A 149 -2.75 1.07 -8.72
C LEU A 149 -3.57 2.25 -9.25
N GLY A 150 -4.76 2.45 -8.69
CA GLY A 150 -5.55 3.65 -8.96
C GLY A 150 -4.86 4.92 -8.47
N GLU A 151 -5.15 6.05 -9.12
CA GLU A 151 -4.53 7.37 -8.86
C GLU A 151 -4.48 7.70 -7.36
N LYS A 152 -5.62 7.62 -6.67
CA LYS A 152 -5.70 7.88 -5.22
C LYS A 152 -4.75 7.03 -4.40
N ARG A 153 -4.63 5.74 -4.71
CA ARG A 153 -3.73 4.82 -3.98
C ARG A 153 -2.27 5.16 -4.22
N LYS A 154 -1.92 5.55 -5.44
CA LYS A 154 -0.56 6.03 -5.75
C LYS A 154 -0.24 7.29 -4.96
N ALA A 155 -1.17 8.26 -4.93
CA ALA A 155 -1.03 9.49 -4.17
C ALA A 155 -0.82 9.21 -2.66
N THR A 156 -1.73 8.43 -2.06
CA THR A 156 -1.62 8.01 -0.65
C THR A 156 -0.28 7.34 -0.34
N LEU A 157 0.23 6.48 -1.22
CA LEU A 157 1.54 5.84 -1.01
C LEU A 157 2.68 6.85 -1.03
N VAL A 158 2.66 7.82 -1.94
CA VAL A 158 3.69 8.86 -2.00
C VAL A 158 3.68 9.69 -0.72
N GLU A 159 2.52 10.10 -0.23
CA GLU A 159 2.41 10.82 1.04
C GLU A 159 2.96 10.00 2.21
N ALA A 160 2.56 8.72 2.32
CA ALA A 160 3.06 7.83 3.36
C ALA A 160 4.59 7.66 3.29
N LEU A 161 5.16 7.56 2.09
CA LEU A 161 6.60 7.48 1.89
C LEU A 161 7.32 8.78 2.22
N LEU A 162 6.74 9.94 1.90
CA LEU A 162 7.29 11.23 2.31
C LEU A 162 7.36 11.31 3.84
N TRP A 163 6.32 10.90 4.54
CA TRP A 163 6.35 10.80 6.01
C TRP A 163 7.44 9.85 6.50
N LYS A 164 7.51 8.63 5.97
CA LYS A 164 8.51 7.63 6.34
C LYS A 164 9.94 8.15 6.15
N ARG A 165 10.20 8.88 5.07
CA ARG A 165 11.52 9.38 4.68
C ARG A 165 11.93 10.63 5.45
N PHE A 166 11.00 11.56 5.65
CA PHE A 166 11.31 12.92 6.12
C PHE A 166 10.75 13.23 7.51
N GLY A 167 9.71 12.52 7.97
CA GLY A 167 9.03 12.81 9.24
C GLY A 167 9.99 12.85 10.44
N LYS A 168 10.93 11.89 10.51
CA LYS A 168 11.95 11.85 11.58
C LYS A 168 12.96 13.02 11.53
N GLN A 169 13.16 13.64 10.38
CA GLN A 169 14.09 14.76 10.24
C GLN A 169 13.42 16.09 10.60
N VAL A 170 12.10 16.18 10.41
CA VAL A 170 11.32 17.40 10.69
C VAL A 170 10.81 17.44 12.13
N ILE A 171 10.63 16.27 12.76
CA ILE A 171 10.11 16.17 14.13
C ILE A 171 11.27 16.05 15.12
N THR A 172 11.43 17.08 15.94
CA THR A 172 12.32 17.05 17.10
C THR A 172 11.77 16.15 18.20
N THR A 173 12.63 15.70 19.11
CA THR A 173 12.25 14.77 20.19
C THR A 173 11.11 15.28 21.08
N ASP A 174 10.98 16.60 21.23
CA ASP A 174 9.97 17.27 22.05
C ASP A 174 8.70 17.67 21.27
N ALA A 175 8.71 17.60 19.94
CA ALA A 175 7.57 18.01 19.12
C ALA A 175 6.24 17.32 19.49
N PRO A 176 6.17 16.00 19.83
CA PRO A 176 4.92 15.39 20.28
C PRO A 176 4.30 16.06 21.51
N VAL A 177 5.14 16.46 22.47
CA VAL A 177 4.68 17.14 23.70
C VAL A 177 4.15 18.53 23.37
N GLN A 178 4.87 19.28 22.52
CA GLN A 178 4.45 20.63 22.11
C GLN A 178 3.16 20.60 21.28
N LEU A 179 3.04 19.67 20.34
CA LEU A 179 1.83 19.49 19.54
C LEU A 179 0.64 19.06 20.41
N GLN A 180 0.85 18.20 21.41
CA GLN A 180 -0.20 17.84 22.36
C GLN A 180 -0.64 19.05 23.20
N SER A 181 0.29 19.90 23.61
CA SER A 181 -0.03 21.15 24.31
C SER A 181 -0.87 22.08 23.44
N LEU A 182 -0.49 22.26 22.16
CA LEU A 182 -1.26 23.04 21.19
C LEU A 182 -2.69 22.52 21.04
N LEU A 183 -2.87 21.19 20.87
CA LEU A 183 -4.19 20.57 20.74
C LEU A 183 -5.04 20.80 22.00
N ARG A 184 -4.46 20.68 23.19
CA ARG A 184 -5.17 20.98 24.45
C ARG A 184 -5.65 22.43 24.49
N THR A 185 -4.82 23.38 24.07
CA THR A 185 -5.20 24.80 24.00
C THR A 185 -6.38 25.04 23.05
N LEU A 186 -6.44 24.34 21.92
CA LEU A 186 -7.54 24.46 20.97
C LEU A 186 -8.85 23.86 21.52
N LEU A 187 -8.77 22.72 22.20
CA LEU A 187 -9.93 22.00 22.74
C LEU A 187 -10.47 22.60 24.04
N GLN A 188 -9.68 23.40 24.76
CA GLN A 188 -10.12 24.08 26.00
C GLN A 188 -11.20 25.13 25.78
N ASN A 189 -11.47 25.55 24.54
CA ASN A 189 -12.49 26.52 24.18
C ASN A 189 -13.80 25.90 23.66
N GLU A 190 -13.96 24.57 23.76
CA GLU A 190 -15.18 23.85 23.34
C GLU A 190 -16.18 23.58 24.50
N GLY A 191 -16.09 24.34 25.59
CA GLY A 191 -16.97 24.26 26.77
C GLY A 191 -18.00 25.39 26.83
#